data_AF-A0A7S6MBW3-F1
#
_entry.id   AF-A0A7S6MBW3-F1
#
_cell.length_a   1.000
_cell.length_b   1.000
_cell.length_c   1.000
_cell.angle_alpha   90.00
_cell.angle_beta   90.00
_cell.angle_gamma   90.00
#
_symmetry.space_group_name_H-M   'P 1'
#
loop_
_entity.id
_entity.type
_entity.pdbx_description
1 polymer ?
#
loop_
_entity_poly.entity_id
_entity_poly.type
_entity_poly.pdbx_seq_one_letter_code
_entity_poly.pdbx_strand_id
1 'polypeptide(L)'
;MKQVHRNTACSMSDHLQLILTWLPWAVLAGISGAVIYWGLFGDRARGRRRCPKCWYNMIGSPGMMCPECGFAARRERQFHRDRRRWRAVTLGLFMLTPLMWNALHEAHGERWWRAWIPESWLVAALPWADDGSHFVARELGYRAMRDELSDATWDALFERCLTGDGDAAPPSPAWELKYGRILVTHAPRFMADEARAMRRLELPPRFDLVRVSPAASDEPLCVEIMLRHWWPRGFVTRVTFEAFADGVPLLESPVVARHVDLPGSSRPFPLVMPPPPSGARSIDLRVTAERIDVDGSVRRFEPVTLTAPVQHAGGASTMLNATTDPEIERLLREALGGRVGRHASDGADQPGARRVSSLRFTRAFRAPVLEGVAIGLRIEILRDDEVVHVLDHWGEGGAGPGQFRRQWLHSPDGLSFVDAMGADGAAWTMRVRGERGLALRVPGATTWWQGEFTMPLIVEDTGRPAQIEEWTIER
;
A
#
# COMPACT_ATOMS: atom_id res chain seq x y z
N MET A 1 -31.74 2.35 2.61
CA MET A 1 -31.93 1.64 3.89
C MET A 1 -32.67 0.33 3.62
N LYS A 2 -31.95 -0.79 3.46
CA LYS A 2 -32.52 -2.16 3.44
C LYS A 2 -31.93 -2.88 4.64
N GLN A 3 -32.74 -2.94 5.69
CA GLN A 3 -32.42 -3.53 6.98
C GLN A 3 -32.29 -5.04 6.80
N VAL A 4 -31.12 -5.55 7.20
CA VAL A 4 -30.73 -6.96 7.12
C VAL A 4 -31.51 -7.73 8.19
N HIS A 5 -32.66 -8.29 7.82
CA HIS A 5 -33.22 -9.46 8.50
C HIS A 5 -32.47 -10.70 8.02
N ARG A 6 -31.23 -10.90 8.50
CA ARG A 6 -30.60 -12.23 8.47
C ARG A 6 -30.93 -12.92 9.77
N ASN A 7 -31.81 -13.91 9.60
CA ASN A 7 -32.44 -14.71 10.62
C ASN A 7 -31.44 -15.38 11.56
N THR A 8 -31.76 -15.27 12.84
CA THR A 8 -31.36 -16.08 13.99
C THR A 8 -31.83 -17.53 13.84
N ALA A 9 -31.34 -18.25 12.82
CA ALA A 9 -31.30 -19.70 12.87
C ALA A 9 -29.95 -20.06 13.49
N CYS A 10 -29.85 -19.96 14.82
CA CYS A 10 -28.72 -20.56 15.56
C CYS A 10 -28.83 -22.07 15.30
N SER A 11 -27.99 -22.56 14.40
CA SER A 11 -28.07 -23.92 13.93
C SER A 11 -27.73 -24.83 15.11
N MET A 12 -28.50 -25.90 15.31
CA MET A 12 -28.21 -26.94 16.32
C MET A 12 -26.76 -27.48 16.18
N SER A 13 -26.14 -27.31 15.00
CA SER A 13 -24.72 -27.58 14.76
C SER A 13 -23.76 -26.71 15.59
N ASP A 14 -24.10 -25.46 15.88
CA ASP A 14 -23.20 -24.50 16.53
C ASP A 14 -23.02 -24.84 18.01
N HIS A 15 -24.12 -25.25 18.67
CA HIS A 15 -24.08 -25.74 20.05
C HIS A 15 -23.35 -27.08 20.16
N LEU A 16 -23.55 -27.99 19.19
CA LEU A 16 -22.86 -29.27 19.19
C LEU A 16 -21.36 -29.09 18.99
N GLN A 17 -20.93 -28.18 18.09
CA GLN A 17 -19.52 -27.84 17.92
C GLN A 17 -18.93 -27.21 19.18
N LEU A 18 -19.65 -26.30 19.84
CA LEU A 18 -19.20 -25.72 21.09
C LEU A 18 -18.99 -26.79 22.18
N ILE A 19 -19.95 -27.70 22.35
CA ILE A 19 -19.82 -28.81 23.31
C ILE A 19 -18.64 -29.72 22.96
N LEU A 20 -18.51 -30.14 21.70
CA LEU A 20 -17.45 -31.03 21.25
C LEU A 20 -16.06 -30.41 21.38
N THR A 21 -15.94 -29.10 21.18
CA THR A 21 -14.66 -28.37 21.32
C THR A 21 -14.27 -28.19 22.79
N TRP A 22 -15.22 -27.82 23.68
CA TRP A 22 -14.90 -27.46 25.06
C TRP A 22 -14.90 -28.62 26.06
N LEU A 23 -15.63 -29.70 25.78
CA LEU A 23 -15.72 -30.86 26.69
C LEU A 23 -14.35 -31.52 26.95
N PRO A 24 -13.49 -31.79 25.94
CA PRO A 24 -12.16 -32.37 26.17
C PRO A 24 -11.28 -31.48 27.07
N TRP A 25 -11.35 -30.17 26.88
CA TRP A 25 -10.61 -29.19 27.68
C TRP A 25 -11.07 -29.15 29.13
N ALA A 26 -12.38 -29.20 29.37
CA ALA A 26 -12.95 -29.28 30.72
C ALA A 26 -12.53 -30.56 31.45
N VAL A 27 -12.53 -31.71 30.75
CA VAL A 27 -12.06 -32.99 31.30
C VAL A 27 -10.58 -32.93 31.64
N LEU A 28 -9.74 -32.39 30.74
CA LEU A 28 -8.31 -32.23 30.99
C LEU A 28 -8.03 -31.32 32.19
N ALA A 29 -8.76 -30.21 32.33
CA ALA A 29 -8.67 -29.32 33.48
C ALA A 29 -9.04 -30.04 34.79
N GLY A 30 -10.12 -30.83 34.78
CA GLY A 30 -10.55 -31.63 35.91
C GLY A 30 -9.52 -32.68 36.35
N ILE A 31 -8.95 -33.42 35.39
CA ILE A 31 -7.88 -34.41 35.66
C ILE A 31 -6.63 -33.71 36.23
N SER A 32 -6.21 -32.60 35.61
CA SER A 32 -5.06 -31.82 36.06
C SER A 32 -5.24 -31.32 37.49
N GLY A 33 -6.42 -30.76 37.80
CA GLY A 33 -6.79 -30.34 39.14
C GLY A 33 -6.78 -31.49 40.16
N ALA A 34 -7.32 -32.66 39.79
CA ALA A 34 -7.30 -33.85 40.63
C ALA A 34 -5.88 -34.36 40.91
N VAL A 35 -4.99 -34.35 39.90
CA VAL A 35 -3.58 -34.74 40.05
C VAL A 35 -2.81 -33.76 40.94
N ILE A 36 -3.01 -32.44 40.77
CA ILE A 36 -2.42 -31.41 41.64
C ILE A 36 -2.93 -31.58 43.07
N TYR A 37 -4.25 -31.73 43.25
CA TYR A 37 -4.87 -31.92 44.55
C TYR A 37 -4.34 -33.17 45.25
N TRP A 38 -4.26 -34.30 44.54
CA TRP A 38 -3.69 -35.53 45.07
C TRP A 38 -2.20 -35.40 45.40
N GLY A 39 -1.44 -34.68 44.56
CA GLY A 39 -0.02 -34.40 44.79
C GLY A 39 0.24 -33.55 46.05
N LEU A 40 -0.66 -32.62 46.37
CA LEU A 40 -0.55 -31.73 47.53
C LEU A 40 -1.18 -32.29 48.80
N PHE A 41 -2.30 -33.02 48.69
CA PHE A 41 -3.17 -33.38 49.81
C PHE A 41 -3.53 -34.88 49.89
N GLY A 42 -3.11 -35.70 48.93
CA GLY A 42 -3.49 -37.12 48.89
C GLY A 42 -2.96 -37.94 50.08
N ASP A 43 -1.79 -37.58 50.60
CA ASP A 43 -1.10 -38.26 51.71
C ASP A 43 -1.02 -37.35 52.94
N ARG A 44 -2.18 -36.99 53.50
CA ARG A 44 -2.25 -36.29 54.80
C ARG A 44 -1.90 -37.22 55.94
N ALA A 45 -1.16 -36.74 56.93
CA ALA A 45 -0.76 -37.54 58.08
C ALA A 45 -1.96 -38.04 58.94
N ARG A 46 -3.12 -37.35 58.89
CA ARG A 46 -4.36 -37.69 59.63
C ARG A 46 -4.11 -38.02 61.12
N GLY A 47 -3.22 -37.26 61.75
CA GLY A 47 -2.83 -37.45 63.16
C GLY A 47 -1.93 -38.66 63.44
N ARG A 48 -1.60 -39.48 62.44
CA ARG A 48 -0.68 -40.63 62.59
C ARG A 48 0.77 -40.15 62.51
N ARG A 49 1.65 -40.71 63.35
CA ARG A 49 3.11 -40.48 63.26
C ARG A 49 3.65 -41.26 62.07
N ARG A 50 4.20 -40.58 61.05
CA ARG A 50 4.86 -41.22 59.90
C ARG A 50 6.21 -40.58 59.61
N CYS A 51 7.18 -41.36 59.17
CA CYS A 51 8.46 -40.79 58.73
C CYS A 51 8.27 -39.95 57.45
N PRO A 52 8.73 -38.69 57.39
CA PRO A 52 8.56 -37.84 56.19
C PRO A 52 9.36 -38.32 54.97
N LYS A 53 10.38 -39.19 55.16
CA LYS A 53 11.25 -39.69 54.08
C LYS A 53 10.71 -40.98 53.45
N CYS A 54 10.49 -42.02 54.25
CA CYS A 54 10.01 -43.33 53.75
C CYS A 54 8.51 -43.57 53.93
N TRP A 55 7.79 -42.71 54.67
CA TRP A 55 6.37 -42.86 55.00
C TRP A 55 6.03 -44.05 55.92
N TYR A 56 7.04 -44.65 56.56
CA TYR A 56 6.84 -45.72 57.53
C TYR A 56 6.00 -45.27 58.73
N ASN A 57 5.12 -46.16 59.21
CA ASN A 57 4.25 -45.90 60.34
C ASN A 57 5.03 -45.98 61.66
N MET A 58 5.17 -44.86 62.35
CA MET A 58 5.91 -44.75 63.62
C MET A 58 5.02 -44.99 64.86
N ILE A 59 3.79 -45.48 64.67
CA ILE A 59 2.92 -45.87 65.79
C ILE A 59 3.57 -47.06 66.51
N GLY A 60 3.85 -46.88 67.81
CA GLY A 60 4.48 -47.90 68.65
C GLY A 60 6.01 -47.92 68.65
N SER A 61 6.69 -47.07 67.85
CA SER A 61 8.15 -46.93 67.90
C SER A 61 8.55 -45.85 68.93
N PRO A 62 9.21 -46.22 70.06
CA PRO A 62 9.72 -45.24 71.01
C PRO A 62 10.95 -44.54 70.43
N GLY A 63 10.93 -43.20 70.43
CA GLY A 63 12.06 -42.38 70.00
C GLY A 63 11.79 -41.49 68.78
N MET A 64 12.84 -40.80 68.34
CA MET A 64 12.84 -39.79 67.27
C MET A 64 13.55 -40.28 66.00
N MET A 65 13.99 -41.54 65.93
CA MET A 65 14.70 -42.12 64.79
C MET A 65 13.84 -43.18 64.11
N CYS A 66 13.65 -43.06 62.80
CA CYS A 66 12.89 -44.03 62.01
C CYS A 66 13.69 -45.34 61.84
N PRO A 67 13.14 -46.51 62.19
CA PRO A 67 13.86 -47.78 62.13
C PRO A 67 14.13 -48.26 60.69
N GLU A 68 13.31 -47.85 59.71
CA GLU A 68 13.46 -48.28 58.31
C GLU A 68 14.53 -47.50 57.54
N CYS A 69 14.51 -46.16 57.63
CA CYS A 69 15.33 -45.30 56.77
C CYS A 69 16.38 -44.47 57.52
N GLY A 70 16.48 -44.66 58.84
CA GLY A 70 17.43 -43.96 59.71
C GLY A 70 17.15 -42.46 59.89
N PHE A 71 16.02 -41.94 59.42
CA PHE A 71 15.70 -40.51 59.55
C PHE A 71 15.49 -40.14 61.02
N ALA A 72 16.36 -39.29 61.56
CA ALA A 72 16.25 -38.72 62.91
C ALA A 72 15.51 -37.38 62.88
N ALA A 73 14.27 -37.35 63.37
CA ALA A 73 13.50 -36.13 63.50
C ALA A 73 14.07 -35.25 64.62
N ARG A 74 14.12 -33.93 64.40
CA ARG A 74 14.54 -32.95 65.42
C ARG A 74 13.40 -32.54 66.35
N ARG A 75 12.15 -32.66 65.88
CA ARG A 75 10.93 -32.25 66.60
C ARG A 75 9.79 -33.19 66.23
N GLU A 76 8.93 -33.49 67.19
CA GLU A 76 7.80 -34.42 67.03
C GLU A 76 6.86 -34.03 65.86
N ARG A 77 6.66 -32.72 65.65
CA ARG A 77 5.87 -32.18 64.52
C ARG A 77 6.36 -32.62 63.14
N GLN A 78 7.61 -33.04 62.98
CA GLN A 78 8.13 -33.52 61.69
C GLN A 78 7.51 -34.86 61.27
N PHE A 79 7.05 -35.68 62.21
CA PHE A 79 6.35 -36.94 61.91
C PHE A 79 4.89 -36.74 61.47
N HIS A 80 4.37 -35.52 61.60
CA HIS A 80 3.03 -35.15 61.15
C HIS A 80 3.07 -34.31 59.86
N ARG A 81 4.23 -34.22 59.20
CA ARG A 81 4.37 -33.46 57.95
C ARG A 81 3.80 -34.26 56.79
N ASP A 82 2.90 -33.63 56.03
CA ASP A 82 2.32 -34.23 54.82
C ASP A 82 3.38 -34.48 53.73
N ARG A 83 3.29 -35.62 53.05
CA ARG A 83 4.18 -35.96 51.92
C ARG A 83 3.63 -35.35 50.64
N ARG A 84 4.21 -34.21 50.25
CA ARG A 84 3.92 -33.58 48.96
C ARG A 84 4.63 -34.33 47.85
N ARG A 85 3.88 -34.82 46.87
CA ARG A 85 4.39 -35.50 45.68
C ARG A 85 4.64 -34.46 44.59
N TRP A 86 5.72 -33.69 44.71
CA TRP A 86 6.04 -32.60 43.76
C TRP A 86 6.04 -33.04 42.29
N ARG A 87 6.43 -34.28 41.98
CA ARG A 87 6.34 -34.83 40.62
C ARG A 87 4.91 -34.86 40.06
N ALA A 88 3.92 -35.22 40.89
CA ALA A 88 2.51 -35.17 40.49
C ALA A 88 2.04 -33.73 40.31
N VAL A 89 2.48 -32.80 41.18
CA VAL A 89 2.16 -31.37 41.04
C VAL A 89 2.72 -30.81 39.73
N THR A 90 3.99 -31.09 39.41
CA THR A 90 4.62 -30.68 38.14
C THR A 90 3.90 -31.27 36.93
N LEU A 91 3.53 -32.56 36.98
CA LEU A 91 2.76 -33.20 35.91
C LEU A 91 1.40 -32.52 35.72
N GLY A 92 0.66 -32.28 36.80
CA GLY A 92 -0.64 -31.60 36.72
C GLY A 92 -0.54 -30.16 36.23
N LEU A 93 0.49 -29.41 36.61
CA LEU A 93 0.75 -28.07 36.06
C LEU A 93 1.13 -28.13 34.57
N PHE A 94 1.94 -29.11 34.17
CA PHE A 94 2.29 -29.30 32.76
C PHE A 94 1.06 -29.64 31.91
N MET A 95 0.13 -30.45 32.42
CA MET A 95 -1.14 -30.76 31.75
C MET A 95 -2.08 -29.56 31.60
N LEU A 96 -1.89 -28.48 32.37
CA LEU A 96 -2.62 -27.21 32.18
C LEU A 96 -2.04 -26.35 31.06
N THR A 97 -0.81 -26.60 30.59
CA THR A 97 -0.18 -25.77 29.55
C THR A 97 -0.93 -25.78 28.21
N PRO A 98 -1.47 -26.91 27.69
CA PRO A 98 -2.24 -26.91 26.45
C PRO A 98 -3.60 -26.23 26.61
N LEU A 99 -4.19 -26.28 27.82
CA LEU A 99 -5.45 -25.59 28.14
C LEU A 99 -5.25 -24.07 28.08
N MET A 100 -4.18 -23.57 28.72
CA MET A 100 -3.81 -22.17 28.66
C MET A 100 -3.50 -21.75 27.22
N TRP A 101 -2.77 -22.59 26.47
CA TRP A 101 -2.48 -22.36 25.06
C TRP A 101 -3.74 -22.26 24.21
N ASN A 102 -4.70 -23.18 24.34
CA ASN A 102 -5.95 -23.16 23.59
C ASN A 102 -6.82 -21.96 23.97
N ALA A 103 -6.95 -21.65 25.27
CA ALA A 103 -7.72 -20.49 25.73
C ALA A 103 -7.13 -19.18 25.18
N LEU A 104 -5.80 -19.04 25.18
CA LEU A 104 -5.12 -17.88 24.57
C LEU A 104 -5.29 -17.85 23.05
N HIS A 105 -5.22 -19.01 22.37
CA HIS A 105 -5.41 -19.13 20.94
C HIS A 105 -6.84 -18.79 20.51
N GLU A 106 -7.85 -19.17 21.28
CA GLU A 106 -9.25 -18.87 20.96
C GLU A 106 -9.62 -17.41 21.28
N ALA A 107 -9.13 -16.87 22.40
CA ALA A 107 -9.39 -15.48 22.78
C ALA A 107 -8.73 -14.46 21.83
N HIS A 108 -7.57 -14.78 21.26
CA HIS A 108 -6.79 -13.85 20.44
C HIS A 108 -6.53 -14.35 19.00
N GLY A 109 -7.10 -15.50 18.62
CA GLY A 109 -6.91 -16.15 17.32
C GLY A 109 -5.48 -16.61 17.04
N GLU A 110 -5.13 -16.77 15.77
CA GLU A 110 -3.75 -17.03 15.29
C GLU A 110 -2.72 -15.96 15.70
N ARG A 111 -3.17 -14.85 16.28
CA ARG A 111 -2.35 -13.69 16.64
C ARG A 111 -1.96 -13.66 18.12
N TRP A 112 -2.40 -14.62 18.92
CA TRP A 112 -2.25 -14.57 20.38
C TRP A 112 -0.80 -14.41 20.84
N TRP A 113 0.15 -15.18 20.29
CA TRP A 113 1.56 -15.05 20.67
C TRP A 113 2.17 -13.73 20.18
N ARG A 114 1.63 -13.14 19.10
CA ARG A 114 2.09 -11.85 18.57
C ARG A 114 1.75 -10.71 19.51
N ALA A 115 0.61 -10.77 20.21
CA ALA A 115 0.21 -9.77 21.19
C ALA A 115 1.20 -9.66 22.38
N TRP A 116 1.92 -10.75 22.68
CA TRP A 116 2.87 -10.79 23.80
C TRP A 116 4.25 -10.24 23.44
N ILE A 117 4.52 -10.01 22.15
CA ILE A 117 5.78 -9.40 21.73
C ILE A 117 5.74 -7.91 22.12
N PRO A 118 6.70 -7.42 22.92
CA PRO A 118 6.80 -6.00 23.22
C PRO A 118 6.93 -5.18 21.93
N GLU A 119 6.30 -4.02 21.88
CA GLU A 119 6.31 -3.18 20.66
C GLU A 119 7.73 -2.77 20.25
N SER A 120 8.59 -2.45 21.22
CA SER A 120 9.99 -2.10 20.98
C SER A 120 10.76 -3.25 20.31
N TRP A 121 10.41 -4.50 20.60
CA TRP A 121 10.99 -5.66 19.94
C TRP A 121 10.50 -5.80 18.51
N LEU A 122 9.24 -5.45 18.21
CA LEU A 122 8.76 -5.43 16.83
C LEU A 122 9.49 -4.38 16.00
N VAL A 123 9.68 -3.17 16.53
CA VAL A 123 10.46 -2.11 15.84
C VAL A 123 11.92 -2.52 15.69
N ALA A 124 12.53 -3.07 16.73
CA ALA A 124 13.90 -3.57 16.67
C ALA A 124 14.06 -4.72 15.69
N ALA A 125 13.06 -5.61 15.59
CA ALA A 125 13.07 -6.77 14.70
C ALA A 125 12.87 -6.42 13.21
N LEU A 126 12.39 -5.19 12.93
CA LEU A 126 11.99 -4.78 11.59
C LEU A 126 13.12 -4.96 10.55
N PRO A 127 14.41 -4.64 10.81
CA PRO A 127 15.50 -4.89 9.87
C PRO A 127 15.67 -6.35 9.43
N TRP A 128 15.31 -7.32 10.27
CA TRP A 128 15.38 -8.75 9.94
C TRP A 128 14.07 -9.34 9.39
N ALA A 129 13.04 -8.51 9.22
CA ALA A 129 11.85 -8.94 8.51
C ALA A 129 12.17 -8.99 7.01
N ASP A 130 12.46 -10.19 6.50
CA ASP A 130 12.62 -10.44 5.08
C ASP A 130 11.37 -10.02 4.30
N ASP A 131 11.54 -9.66 3.02
CA ASP A 131 10.47 -9.17 2.13
C ASP A 131 9.24 -10.10 2.06
N GLY A 132 9.40 -11.40 2.31
CA GLY A 132 8.30 -12.37 2.37
C GLY A 132 7.63 -12.52 3.74
N SER A 133 8.31 -12.13 4.83
CA SER A 133 7.83 -12.25 6.21
C SER A 133 7.19 -10.95 6.69
N HIS A 134 6.13 -10.53 6.00
CA HIS A 134 5.35 -9.33 6.32
C HIS A 134 4.81 -9.26 7.76
N PHE A 135 5.00 -10.27 8.61
CA PHE A 135 4.32 -10.31 9.89
C PHE A 135 4.75 -9.18 10.83
N VAL A 136 6.04 -8.79 10.90
CA VAL A 136 6.48 -7.70 11.80
C VAL A 136 5.89 -6.37 11.36
N ALA A 137 6.12 -5.97 10.11
CA ALA A 137 5.59 -4.74 9.53
C ALA A 137 4.05 -4.69 9.57
N ARG A 138 3.39 -5.82 9.28
CA ARG A 138 1.93 -5.94 9.32
C ARG A 138 1.38 -5.90 10.75
N GLU A 139 2.07 -6.52 11.72
CA GLU A 139 1.67 -6.46 13.13
C GLU A 139 1.83 -5.05 13.68
N LEU A 140 2.95 -4.37 13.39
CA LEU A 140 3.13 -2.94 13.70
C LEU A 140 2.02 -2.10 13.07
N GLY A 141 1.71 -2.33 11.78
CA GLY A 141 0.59 -1.67 11.10
C GLY A 141 -0.77 -1.95 11.75
N TYR A 142 -1.02 -3.18 12.22
CA TYR A 142 -2.26 -3.51 12.94
C TYR A 142 -2.36 -2.81 14.29
N ARG A 143 -1.28 -2.82 15.10
CA ARG A 143 -1.24 -2.13 16.40
C ARG A 143 -1.36 -0.63 16.21
N ALA A 144 -0.69 -0.08 15.20
CA ALA A 144 -0.80 1.32 14.80
C ALA A 144 -2.24 1.71 14.40
N MET A 145 -2.94 0.87 13.63
CA MET A 145 -4.35 1.11 13.28
C MET A 145 -5.31 1.03 14.47
N ARG A 146 -4.92 0.34 15.54
CA ARG A 146 -5.70 0.20 16.78
C ARG A 146 -5.29 1.20 17.87
N ASP A 147 -4.35 2.08 17.58
CA ASP A 147 -3.77 3.02 18.54
C ASP A 147 -3.16 2.31 19.78
N GLU A 148 -2.60 1.11 19.56
CA GLU A 148 -1.97 0.29 20.60
C GLU A 148 -0.48 0.59 20.77
N LEU A 149 0.13 1.45 19.93
CA LEU A 149 1.55 1.77 20.02
C LEU A 149 1.79 2.96 20.96
N SER A 150 2.76 2.81 21.87
CA SER A 150 3.21 3.91 22.72
C SER A 150 3.87 5.03 21.90
N ASP A 151 3.87 6.27 22.41
CA ASP A 151 4.51 7.41 21.71
C ASP A 151 6.01 7.18 21.48
N ALA A 152 6.71 6.57 22.45
CA ALA A 152 8.12 6.22 22.30
C ALA A 152 8.34 5.16 21.20
N THR A 153 7.40 4.20 21.06
CA THR A 153 7.42 3.25 19.95
C THR A 153 7.18 3.95 18.61
N TRP A 154 6.23 4.89 18.56
CA TRP A 154 5.96 5.68 17.37
C TRP A 154 7.18 6.48 16.91
N ASP A 155 7.91 7.10 17.84
CA ASP A 155 9.18 7.76 17.55
C ASP A 155 10.21 6.80 16.99
N ALA A 156 10.44 5.67 17.66
CA ALA A 156 11.40 4.68 17.19
C ALA A 156 11.02 4.12 15.79
N LEU A 157 9.74 3.90 15.53
CA LEU A 157 9.24 3.45 14.23
C LEU A 157 9.42 4.52 13.16
N PHE A 158 9.13 5.78 13.48
CA PHE A 158 9.33 6.91 12.58
C PHE A 158 10.80 7.07 12.20
N GLU A 159 11.71 7.03 13.17
CA GLU A 159 13.16 7.06 12.92
C GLU A 159 13.59 5.93 11.99
N ARG A 160 13.11 4.72 12.23
CA ARG A 160 13.40 3.56 11.36
C ARG A 160 12.87 3.76 9.95
N CYS A 161 11.68 4.34 9.78
CA CYS A 161 11.18 4.67 8.46
C CYS A 161 12.04 5.73 7.76
N LEU A 162 12.60 6.71 8.48
CA LEU A 162 13.46 7.73 7.90
C LEU A 162 14.84 7.22 7.52
N THR A 163 15.43 6.35 8.33
CA THR A 163 16.81 5.87 8.09
C THR A 163 16.85 4.61 7.23
N GLY A 164 15.79 3.80 7.24
CA GLY A 164 15.81 2.46 6.68
C GLY A 164 16.76 1.52 7.45
N ASP A 165 17.27 0.52 6.73
CA ASP A 165 18.31 -0.40 7.18
C ASP A 165 19.32 -0.69 6.05
N GLY A 166 20.28 -1.60 6.29
CA GLY A 166 21.39 -1.86 5.37
C GLY A 166 20.97 -2.32 3.97
N ASP A 167 19.93 -3.15 3.87
CA ASP A 167 19.44 -3.69 2.59
C ASP A 167 18.24 -2.90 2.05
N ALA A 168 17.67 -2.03 2.89
CA ALA A 168 16.48 -1.23 2.61
C ALA A 168 16.72 0.23 3.00
N ALA A 169 17.72 0.87 2.40
CA ALA A 169 17.93 2.32 2.53
C ALA A 169 16.88 3.10 1.72
N PRO A 170 16.34 4.23 2.20
CA PRO A 170 15.48 5.08 1.39
C PRO A 170 16.27 5.69 0.22
N PRO A 171 15.68 5.81 -0.99
CA PRO A 171 14.30 5.51 -1.34
C PRO A 171 14.19 4.17 -2.12
N SER A 172 14.89 3.12 -1.71
CA SER A 172 14.98 1.86 -2.46
C SER A 172 13.66 1.07 -2.54
N PRO A 173 13.52 0.12 -3.49
CA PRO A 173 12.34 -0.75 -3.56
C PRO A 173 12.09 -1.57 -2.30
N ALA A 174 13.15 -2.12 -1.69
CA ALA A 174 13.05 -2.86 -0.44
C ALA A 174 12.58 -1.95 0.71
N TRP A 175 13.09 -0.72 0.77
CA TRP A 175 12.64 0.28 1.73
C TRP A 175 11.15 0.60 1.58
N GLU A 176 10.67 0.76 0.35
CA GLU A 176 9.27 1.12 0.13
C GLU A 176 8.31 0.03 0.62
N LEU A 177 8.62 -1.23 0.30
CA LEU A 177 7.84 -2.38 0.71
C LEU A 177 7.79 -2.53 2.24
N LYS A 178 8.92 -2.27 2.90
CA LYS A 178 9.12 -2.50 4.33
C LYS A 178 8.70 -1.32 5.21
N TYR A 179 9.11 -0.11 4.84
CA TYR A 179 8.94 1.12 5.62
C TYR A 179 7.99 2.12 4.95
N GLY A 180 8.09 2.29 3.63
CA GLY A 180 7.32 3.30 2.89
C GLY A 180 5.81 3.17 3.08
N ARG A 181 5.27 1.94 3.07
CA ARG A 181 3.83 1.71 3.30
C ARG A 181 3.36 2.10 4.70
N ILE A 182 4.17 1.85 5.73
CA ILE A 182 3.87 2.26 7.12
C ILE A 182 3.82 3.80 7.18
N LEU A 183 4.84 4.44 6.61
CA LEU A 183 4.96 5.90 6.58
C LEU A 183 3.77 6.60 5.89
N VAL A 184 3.30 6.05 4.76
CA VAL A 184 2.13 6.58 4.03
C VAL A 184 0.83 6.31 4.78
N THR A 185 0.64 5.07 5.24
CA THR A 185 -0.62 4.65 5.90
C THR A 185 -0.85 5.43 7.19
N HIS A 186 0.21 5.69 7.96
CA HIS A 186 0.14 6.41 9.22
C HIS A 186 0.59 7.86 9.11
N ALA A 187 0.55 8.42 7.88
CA ALA A 187 0.93 9.80 7.62
C ALA A 187 0.26 10.81 8.57
N PRO A 188 -1.05 10.75 8.86
CA PRO A 188 -1.68 11.73 9.77
C PRO A 188 -1.05 11.76 11.16
N ARG A 189 -0.60 10.61 11.70
CA ARG A 189 0.04 10.53 13.03
C ARG A 189 1.44 11.15 13.01
N PHE A 190 2.24 10.84 11.98
CA PHE A 190 3.57 11.43 11.82
C PHE A 190 3.53 12.93 11.53
N MET A 191 2.41 13.42 10.99
CA MET A 191 2.20 14.83 10.67
C MET A 191 1.59 15.66 11.81
N ALA A 192 1.18 15.02 12.91
CA ALA A 192 0.64 15.74 14.07
C ALA A 192 1.72 16.54 14.81
N ASP A 193 3.00 16.21 14.59
CA ASP A 193 4.17 16.90 15.13
C ASP A 193 4.93 17.58 13.99
N GLU A 194 5.12 18.90 14.09
CA GLU A 194 5.81 19.71 13.09
C GLU A 194 7.27 19.26 12.89
N ALA A 195 7.97 18.87 13.96
CA ALA A 195 9.36 18.42 13.85
C ALA A 195 9.45 17.10 13.05
N ARG A 196 8.53 16.16 13.29
CA ARG A 196 8.44 14.92 12.50
C ARG A 196 8.04 15.21 11.06
N ALA A 197 7.09 16.11 10.83
CA ALA A 197 6.72 16.55 9.50
C ALA A 197 7.94 17.08 8.73
N MET A 198 8.73 17.96 9.34
CA MET A 198 9.92 18.54 8.72
C MET A 198 11.03 17.52 8.45
N ARG A 199 11.19 16.49 9.28
CA ARG A 199 12.16 15.43 9.03
C ARG A 199 11.71 14.46 7.93
N ARG A 200 10.42 14.18 7.84
CA ARG A 200 9.85 13.38 6.75
C ARG A 200 10.06 14.02 5.38
N LEU A 201 10.05 15.34 5.34
CA LEU A 201 10.37 16.12 4.16
C LEU A 201 11.82 15.90 3.67
N GLU A 202 12.72 15.36 4.49
CA GLU A 202 14.09 15.05 4.07
C GLU A 202 14.20 13.79 3.19
N LEU A 203 13.16 12.94 3.17
CA LEU A 203 13.16 11.74 2.35
C LEU A 203 13.21 12.10 0.86
N PRO A 204 14.21 11.58 0.11
CA PRO A 204 14.27 11.79 -1.33
C PRO A 204 13.07 11.12 -2.00
N PRO A 205 12.58 11.63 -3.15
CA PRO A 205 11.62 10.89 -3.95
C PRO A 205 12.30 9.72 -4.67
N ARG A 206 11.52 8.72 -5.07
CA ARG A 206 11.95 7.64 -5.95
C ARG A 206 11.43 7.87 -7.35
N PHE A 207 12.28 7.60 -8.33
CA PHE A 207 11.91 7.54 -9.73
C PHE A 207 12.13 6.13 -10.25
N ASP A 208 11.11 5.56 -10.87
CA ASP A 208 11.19 4.28 -11.55
C ASP A 208 10.90 4.46 -13.03
N LEU A 209 11.78 3.91 -13.86
CA LEU A 209 11.49 3.75 -15.27
C LEU A 209 10.49 2.60 -15.44
N VAL A 210 9.24 2.92 -15.79
CA VAL A 210 8.18 1.91 -15.91
C VAL A 210 8.13 1.33 -17.32
N ARG A 211 8.35 2.17 -18.33
CA ARG A 211 8.22 1.79 -19.73
C ARG A 211 9.02 2.71 -20.63
N VAL A 212 9.57 2.14 -21.70
CA VAL A 212 10.11 2.87 -22.85
C VAL A 212 9.46 2.29 -24.09
N SER A 213 8.85 3.14 -24.91
CA SER A 213 8.31 2.70 -26.20
C SER A 213 9.46 2.23 -27.10
N PRO A 214 9.22 1.29 -28.03
CA PRO A 214 10.20 0.99 -29.07
C PRO A 214 10.56 2.27 -29.84
N ALA A 215 11.83 2.46 -30.18
CA ALA A 215 12.27 3.53 -31.05
C ALA A 215 12.05 3.10 -32.51
N ALA A 216 11.22 3.84 -33.24
CA ALA A 216 11.27 3.89 -34.70
C ALA A 216 12.13 5.09 -35.11
N SER A 217 12.82 5.02 -36.25
CA SER A 217 13.84 6.01 -36.67
C SER A 217 13.34 7.46 -36.65
N ASP A 218 12.05 7.67 -36.91
CA ASP A 218 11.47 8.99 -37.12
C ASP A 218 10.33 9.31 -36.14
N GLU A 219 10.08 8.44 -35.14
CA GLU A 219 8.98 8.62 -34.21
C GLU A 219 9.46 9.10 -32.83
N PRO A 220 8.72 10.01 -32.17
CA PRO A 220 9.02 10.43 -30.82
C PRO A 220 9.06 9.25 -29.85
N LEU A 221 10.09 9.21 -29.00
CA LEU A 221 10.19 8.21 -27.96
C LEU A 221 9.30 8.60 -26.78
N CYS A 222 8.46 7.68 -26.33
CA CYS A 222 7.67 7.85 -25.11
C CYS A 222 8.29 7.05 -23.97
N VAL A 223 8.63 7.73 -22.89
CA VAL A 223 9.14 7.10 -21.66
C VAL A 223 8.19 7.36 -20.51
N GLU A 224 7.76 6.31 -19.81
CA GLU A 224 6.93 6.43 -18.62
C GLU A 224 7.80 6.35 -17.37
N ILE A 225 7.78 7.42 -16.58
CA ILE A 225 8.55 7.56 -15.35
C ILE A 225 7.57 7.62 -14.19
N MET A 226 7.67 6.70 -13.24
CA MET A 226 6.85 6.74 -12.04
C MET A 226 7.62 7.46 -10.94
N LEU A 227 7.09 8.62 -10.56
CA LEU A 227 7.51 9.33 -9.36
C LEU A 227 6.74 8.76 -8.17
N ARG A 228 7.46 8.40 -7.11
CA ARG A 228 6.90 8.09 -5.79
C ARG A 228 7.52 9.04 -4.78
N HIS A 229 6.70 9.75 -4.04
CA HIS A 229 7.16 10.56 -2.92
C HIS A 229 6.37 10.24 -1.65
N TRP A 230 7.01 10.49 -0.52
CA TRP A 230 6.44 10.26 0.79
C TRP A 230 6.10 11.55 1.51
N TRP A 231 6.16 12.69 0.83
CA TRP A 231 5.83 13.97 1.44
C TRP A 231 4.34 14.10 1.73
N PRO A 232 3.96 15.00 2.64
CA PRO A 232 2.57 15.26 2.98
C PRO A 232 1.80 15.83 1.79
N ARG A 233 0.48 15.97 1.93
CA ARG A 233 -0.34 16.67 0.94
C ARG A 233 0.01 18.16 0.92
N GLY A 234 -0.15 18.81 -0.24
CA GLY A 234 0.00 20.26 -0.39
C GLY A 234 1.38 20.72 -0.86
N PHE A 235 2.35 19.81 -0.99
CA PHE A 235 3.64 20.12 -1.60
C PHE A 235 3.56 19.97 -3.12
N VAL A 236 4.26 20.85 -3.83
CA VAL A 236 4.43 20.74 -5.28
C VAL A 236 5.82 20.18 -5.55
N THR A 237 5.89 19.10 -6.31
CA THR A 237 7.16 18.57 -6.80
C THR A 237 7.40 19.12 -8.19
N ARG A 238 8.43 19.93 -8.39
CA ARG A 238 8.93 20.24 -9.72
C ARG A 238 9.98 19.19 -10.08
N VAL A 239 9.79 18.53 -11.22
CA VAL A 239 10.70 17.52 -11.74
C VAL A 239 11.29 18.03 -13.04
N THR A 240 12.61 18.05 -13.13
CA THR A 240 13.34 18.44 -14.33
C THR A 240 13.95 17.20 -14.96
N PHE A 241 13.67 17.00 -16.26
CA PHE A 241 14.18 15.89 -17.04
C PHE A 241 15.20 16.39 -18.06
N GLU A 242 16.41 15.84 -17.98
CA GLU A 242 17.41 15.89 -19.04
C GLU A 242 17.52 14.49 -19.64
N ALA A 243 17.56 14.39 -20.96
CA ALA A 243 17.63 13.11 -21.64
C ALA A 243 18.86 13.06 -22.55
N PHE A 244 19.56 11.94 -22.51
CA PHE A 244 20.76 11.69 -23.29
C PHE A 244 20.63 10.33 -23.99
N ALA A 245 20.95 10.25 -25.28
CA ALA A 245 21.12 9.00 -26.00
C ALA A 245 22.61 8.73 -26.17
N ASP A 246 23.12 7.68 -25.52
CA ASP A 246 24.54 7.33 -25.49
C ASP A 246 25.45 8.56 -25.20
N GLY A 247 25.04 9.41 -24.25
CA GLY A 247 25.74 10.63 -23.83
C GLY A 247 25.44 11.89 -24.64
N VAL A 248 24.70 11.81 -25.75
CA VAL A 248 24.31 12.96 -26.57
C VAL A 248 22.95 13.51 -26.10
N PRO A 249 22.81 14.80 -25.76
CA PRO A 249 21.53 15.38 -25.36
C PRO A 249 20.43 15.17 -26.42
N LEU A 250 19.28 14.65 -26.00
CA LEU A 250 18.09 14.47 -26.84
C LEU A 250 17.13 15.67 -26.79
N LEU A 251 17.20 16.46 -25.72
CA LEU A 251 16.32 17.59 -25.48
C LEU A 251 17.13 18.89 -25.61
N GLU A 252 16.60 19.85 -26.38
CA GLU A 252 17.20 21.18 -26.49
C GLU A 252 17.11 21.98 -25.18
N SER A 253 16.08 21.70 -24.38
CA SER A 253 15.87 22.30 -23.06
C SER A 253 15.29 21.26 -22.10
N PRO A 254 15.62 21.33 -20.80
CA PRO A 254 15.07 20.40 -19.83
C PRO A 254 13.54 20.48 -19.79
N VAL A 255 12.89 19.32 -19.76
CA VAL A 255 11.44 19.27 -19.60
C VAL A 255 11.15 19.45 -18.12
N VAL A 256 10.37 20.47 -17.76
CA VAL A 256 9.98 20.71 -16.37
C VAL A 256 8.55 20.25 -16.19
N ALA A 257 8.31 19.35 -15.25
CA ALA A 257 6.99 18.86 -14.93
C ALA A 257 6.64 19.17 -13.48
N ARG A 258 5.47 19.75 -13.21
CA ARG A 258 4.97 19.94 -11.84
C ARG A 258 4.05 18.79 -11.47
N HIS A 259 4.27 18.19 -10.31
CA HIS A 259 3.46 17.11 -9.77
C HIS A 259 2.88 17.50 -8.42
N VAL A 260 1.57 17.44 -8.31
CA VAL A 260 0.82 17.57 -7.06
C VAL A 260 0.14 16.24 -6.86
N ASP A 261 0.50 15.47 -5.84
CA ASP A 261 -0.10 14.15 -5.65
C ASP A 261 -0.18 13.75 -4.18
N LEU A 262 -1.00 12.74 -3.92
CA LEU A 262 -1.17 12.11 -2.64
C LEU A 262 0.08 11.30 -2.28
N PRO A 263 0.52 11.34 -1.01
CA PRO A 263 1.64 10.52 -0.56
C PRO A 263 1.46 9.05 -0.95
N GLY A 264 2.46 8.46 -1.59
CA GLY A 264 2.45 7.06 -2.00
C GLY A 264 1.56 6.71 -3.20
N SER A 265 0.98 7.69 -3.89
CA SER A 265 0.49 7.47 -5.24
C SER A 265 1.66 7.07 -6.16
N SER A 266 1.34 6.38 -7.25
CA SER A 266 2.36 5.91 -8.18
C SER A 266 1.83 5.91 -9.60
N ARG A 267 1.55 7.12 -10.12
CA ARG A 267 1.14 7.24 -11.52
C ARG A 267 2.37 7.47 -12.40
N PRO A 268 2.52 6.69 -13.48
CA PRO A 268 3.56 6.96 -14.46
C PRO A 268 3.30 8.29 -15.17
N PHE A 269 4.31 9.14 -15.18
CA PHE A 269 4.40 10.36 -15.98
C PHE A 269 4.94 10.02 -17.37
N PRO A 270 4.20 10.31 -18.43
CA PRO A 270 4.71 10.13 -19.78
C PRO A 270 5.58 11.32 -20.20
N LEU A 271 6.83 11.03 -20.55
CA LEU A 271 7.77 11.95 -21.16
C LEU A 271 7.91 11.63 -22.65
N VAL A 272 7.54 12.58 -23.51
CA VAL A 272 7.71 12.46 -24.95
C VAL A 272 8.97 13.21 -25.38
N MET A 273 9.90 12.50 -26.01
CA MET A 273 11.18 13.02 -26.46
C MET A 273 11.33 12.87 -27.97
N PRO A 274 12.22 13.64 -28.61
CA PRO A 274 12.60 13.42 -29.99
C PRO A 274 13.09 11.98 -30.24
N PRO A 275 13.01 11.48 -31.49
CA PRO A 275 13.59 10.18 -31.84
C PRO A 275 15.09 10.17 -31.47
N PRO A 276 15.60 9.08 -30.86
CA PRO A 276 17.02 8.98 -30.58
C PRO A 276 17.82 8.85 -31.88
N PRO A 277 19.11 9.29 -31.91
CA PRO A 277 19.98 9.09 -33.05
C PRO A 277 20.02 7.64 -33.52
N SER A 278 20.10 7.44 -34.84
CA SER A 278 20.22 6.09 -35.42
C SER A 278 21.40 5.34 -34.81
N GLY A 279 21.12 4.13 -34.28
CA GLY A 279 22.12 3.30 -33.61
C GLY A 279 22.27 3.50 -32.11
N ALA A 280 21.53 4.45 -31.50
CA ALA A 280 21.53 4.63 -30.05
C ALA A 280 21.15 3.32 -29.32
N ARG A 281 21.91 2.96 -28.29
CA ARG A 281 21.72 1.71 -27.52
C ARG A 281 21.02 1.93 -26.20
N SER A 282 21.21 3.10 -25.61
CA SER A 282 20.69 3.44 -24.31
C SER A 282 20.24 4.90 -24.24
N ILE A 283 19.29 5.14 -23.35
CA ILE A 283 18.84 6.47 -22.99
C ILE A 283 19.00 6.65 -21.50
N ASP A 284 19.74 7.68 -21.14
CA ASP A 284 19.94 8.11 -19.77
C ASP A 284 19.04 9.31 -19.52
N LEU A 285 18.13 9.17 -18.56
CA LEU A 285 17.27 10.23 -18.07
C LEU A 285 17.83 10.71 -16.74
N ARG A 286 18.43 11.91 -16.73
CA ARG A 286 18.78 12.57 -15.48
C ARG A 286 17.56 13.34 -14.99
N VAL A 287 17.06 12.90 -13.84
CA VAL A 287 15.85 13.42 -13.20
C VAL A 287 16.25 14.17 -11.95
N THR A 288 15.90 15.45 -11.89
CA THR A 288 16.11 16.29 -10.70
C THR A 288 14.76 16.63 -10.10
N ALA A 289 14.59 16.36 -8.80
CA ALA A 289 13.39 16.75 -8.07
C ALA A 289 13.65 18.01 -7.26
N GLU A 290 12.69 18.92 -7.25
CA GLU A 290 12.61 20.07 -6.38
C GLU A 290 11.28 20.01 -5.65
N ARG A 291 11.30 20.12 -4.34
CA ARG A 291 10.09 20.32 -3.56
C ARG A 291 9.90 21.82 -3.34
N ILE A 292 8.70 22.30 -3.63
CA ILE A 292 8.27 23.67 -3.35
C ILE A 292 7.36 23.60 -2.13
N ASP A 293 7.80 24.24 -1.05
CA ASP A 293 7.10 24.28 0.24
C ASP A 293 5.96 25.32 0.21
N VAL A 294 5.09 25.28 1.22
CA VAL A 294 3.93 26.17 1.32
C VAL A 294 4.35 27.64 1.40
N ASP A 295 5.52 27.92 1.97
CA ASP A 295 6.12 29.26 2.04
C ASP A 295 6.84 29.68 0.74
N GLY A 296 6.83 28.81 -0.28
CA GLY A 296 7.52 29.01 -1.56
C GLY A 296 9.01 28.67 -1.54
N SER A 297 9.57 28.24 -0.40
CA SER A 297 10.95 27.77 -0.36
C SER A 297 11.13 26.52 -1.21
N VAL A 298 12.30 26.41 -1.85
CA VAL A 298 12.60 25.33 -2.79
C VAL A 298 13.75 24.49 -2.25
N ARG A 299 13.50 23.19 -2.08
CA ARG A 299 14.53 22.20 -1.74
C ARG A 299 14.81 21.31 -2.94
N ARG A 300 16.04 21.38 -3.46
CA ARG A 300 16.52 20.53 -4.55
C ARG A 300 17.13 19.24 -4.00
N PHE A 301 16.77 18.11 -4.61
CA PHE A 301 17.33 16.79 -4.30
C PHE A 301 18.45 16.44 -5.28
N GLU A 302 19.31 15.49 -4.89
CA GLU A 302 20.36 15.00 -5.77
C GLU A 302 19.75 14.38 -7.05
N PRO A 303 20.31 14.67 -8.23
CA PRO A 303 19.81 14.10 -9.48
C PRO A 303 19.96 12.57 -9.50
N VAL A 304 18.94 11.89 -10.02
CA VAL A 304 18.95 10.45 -10.25
C VAL A 304 19.06 10.18 -11.74
N THR A 305 19.94 9.26 -12.15
CA THR A 305 20.03 8.81 -13.54
C THR A 305 19.28 7.50 -13.70
N LEU A 306 18.29 7.49 -14.59
CA LEU A 306 17.56 6.30 -15.00
C LEU A 306 18.04 5.88 -16.39
N THR A 307 18.60 4.69 -16.51
CA THR A 307 19.07 4.16 -17.80
C THR A 307 18.06 3.18 -18.38
N ALA A 308 17.70 3.39 -19.64
CA ALA A 308 16.81 2.53 -20.41
C ALA A 308 17.53 1.97 -21.64
N PRO A 309 17.42 0.67 -21.94
CA PRO A 309 17.85 0.18 -23.25
C PRO A 309 16.90 0.69 -24.34
N VAL A 310 17.47 1.16 -25.46
CA VAL A 310 16.69 1.50 -26.66
C VAL A 310 16.36 0.21 -27.40
N GLN A 311 15.10 -0.18 -27.37
CA GLN A 311 14.60 -1.26 -28.20
C GLN A 311 14.22 -0.68 -29.55
N HIS A 312 15.04 -0.94 -30.57
CA HIS A 312 14.67 -0.64 -31.94
C HIS A 312 13.54 -1.59 -32.36
N ALA A 313 12.43 -1.04 -32.82
CA ALA A 313 11.34 -1.84 -33.36
C ALA A 313 11.88 -2.65 -34.55
N GLY A 314 12.18 -3.94 -34.35
CA GLY A 314 12.48 -4.85 -35.46
C GLY A 314 11.30 -4.78 -36.41
N GLY A 315 11.54 -4.48 -37.69
CA GLY A 315 10.59 -3.88 -38.66
C GLY A 315 9.19 -4.49 -38.86
N ALA A 316 8.80 -5.50 -38.10
CA ALA A 316 7.42 -6.01 -37.99
C ALA A 316 6.57 -5.29 -36.91
N SER A 317 7.17 -4.59 -35.93
CA SER A 317 6.44 -3.98 -34.79
C SER A 317 5.78 -2.62 -35.08
N THR A 318 5.81 -2.14 -36.33
CA THR A 318 5.31 -0.82 -36.74
C THR A 318 3.93 -0.83 -37.41
N MET A 319 3.33 -1.98 -37.70
CA MET A 319 2.03 -2.06 -38.38
C MET A 319 0.88 -2.26 -37.38
N LEU A 320 0.49 -1.19 -36.69
CA LEU A 320 -0.85 -1.13 -36.10
C LEU A 320 -1.87 -1.04 -37.25
N ASN A 321 -2.74 -2.03 -37.36
CA ASN A 321 -3.83 -2.02 -38.33
C ASN A 321 -4.87 -0.98 -37.90
N ALA A 322 -5.27 -0.09 -38.79
CA ALA A 322 -6.35 0.84 -38.49
C ALA A 322 -7.70 0.10 -38.43
N THR A 323 -8.54 0.44 -37.45
CA THR A 323 -9.95 0.01 -37.41
C THR A 323 -10.87 1.22 -37.29
N THR A 324 -11.94 1.23 -38.07
CA THR A 324 -13.03 2.23 -38.03
C THR A 324 -14.30 1.61 -37.46
N ASP A 325 -14.18 0.59 -36.60
CA ASP A 325 -15.32 -0.14 -36.05
C ASP A 325 -16.30 0.83 -35.33
N PRO A 326 -17.55 0.96 -35.81
CA PRO A 326 -18.52 1.89 -35.23
C PRO A 326 -18.89 1.56 -33.78
N GLU A 327 -18.74 0.31 -33.35
CA GLU A 327 -18.95 -0.07 -31.95
C GLU A 327 -17.86 0.50 -31.03
N ILE A 328 -16.60 0.53 -31.50
CA ILE A 328 -15.50 1.18 -30.78
C ILE A 328 -15.77 2.68 -30.66
N GLU A 329 -16.20 3.34 -31.74
CA GLU A 329 -16.58 4.75 -31.69
C GLU A 329 -17.72 5.01 -30.71
N ARG A 330 -18.78 4.19 -30.74
CA ARG A 330 -19.92 4.29 -29.81
C ARG A 330 -19.45 4.20 -28.36
N LEU A 331 -18.57 3.24 -28.05
CA LEU A 331 -17.98 3.07 -26.72
C LEU A 331 -17.08 4.22 -26.32
N LEU A 332 -16.30 4.78 -27.24
CA LEU A 332 -15.50 5.99 -27.00
C LEU A 332 -16.41 7.17 -26.67
N ARG A 333 -17.48 7.38 -27.44
CA ARG A 333 -18.47 8.44 -27.17
C ARG A 333 -19.09 8.29 -25.79
N GLU A 334 -19.48 7.08 -25.42
CA GLU A 334 -20.03 6.75 -24.10
C GLU A 334 -18.99 6.94 -22.97
N ALA A 335 -17.73 6.54 -23.22
CA ALA A 335 -16.63 6.67 -22.28
C ALA A 335 -16.33 8.13 -21.96
N LEU A 336 -16.30 8.97 -23.00
CA LEU A 336 -16.01 10.39 -22.88
C LEU A 336 -17.17 11.15 -22.27
N GLY A 337 -18.41 10.78 -22.66
CA GLY A 337 -19.65 11.37 -22.18
C GLY A 337 -19.81 12.87 -22.43
N GLY A 338 -18.82 13.51 -23.05
CA GLY A 338 -18.73 14.95 -23.23
C GLY A 338 -18.67 15.72 -21.92
N ARG A 339 -18.17 15.16 -20.81
CA ARG A 339 -18.24 15.83 -19.49
C ARG A 339 -16.89 16.30 -18.96
N VAL A 340 -16.84 17.58 -18.59
CA VAL A 340 -15.75 18.15 -17.80
C VAL A 340 -16.20 18.28 -16.35
N GLY A 341 -15.49 17.63 -15.44
CA GLY A 341 -15.74 17.79 -14.01
C GLY A 341 -15.07 19.06 -13.48
N ARG A 342 -15.84 19.98 -12.91
CA ARG A 342 -15.29 20.95 -11.95
C ARG A 342 -15.21 20.28 -10.59
N HIS A 343 -14.06 20.45 -9.95
CA HIS A 343 -13.80 19.90 -8.63
C HIS A 343 -13.37 21.01 -7.68
N ALA A 344 -13.88 20.94 -6.45
CA ALA A 344 -13.32 21.74 -5.37
C ALA A 344 -11.93 21.16 -5.05
N SER A 345 -10.89 21.98 -4.94
CA SER A 345 -9.62 21.50 -4.38
C SER A 345 -9.85 20.99 -2.96
N ASP A 346 -9.24 19.85 -2.60
CA ASP A 346 -9.17 19.41 -1.20
C ASP A 346 -8.57 20.56 -0.38
N GLY A 347 -9.33 21.10 0.59
CA GLY A 347 -8.99 22.36 1.28
C GLY A 347 -9.84 23.57 0.88
N ALA A 348 -11.01 23.38 0.28
CA ALA A 348 -11.96 24.44 -0.11
C ALA A 348 -12.34 25.44 1.01
N ASP A 349 -12.10 25.09 2.29
CA ASP A 349 -12.28 26.00 3.42
C ASP A 349 -11.10 26.96 3.64
N GLN A 350 -9.96 26.78 2.96
CA GLN A 350 -8.85 27.72 3.00
C GLN A 350 -9.08 28.86 1.99
N PRO A 351 -9.08 30.13 2.42
CA PRO A 351 -9.17 31.27 1.52
C PRO A 351 -8.01 31.23 0.51
N GLY A 352 -8.33 31.15 -0.79
CA GLY A 352 -7.34 31.10 -1.87
C GLY A 352 -7.12 29.72 -2.50
N ALA A 353 -7.83 28.68 -2.06
CA ALA A 353 -7.74 27.36 -2.66
C ALA A 353 -8.18 27.40 -4.15
N ARG A 354 -7.27 27.02 -5.05
CA ARG A 354 -7.45 27.10 -6.51
C ARG A 354 -8.39 25.99 -6.96
N ARG A 355 -9.49 26.32 -7.65
CA ARG A 355 -10.36 25.31 -8.28
C ARG A 355 -9.56 24.55 -9.34
N VAL A 356 -9.67 23.23 -9.32
CA VAL A 356 -9.05 22.38 -10.34
C VAL A 356 -10.15 21.71 -11.14
N SER A 357 -10.03 21.81 -12.45
CA SER A 357 -10.93 21.13 -13.37
C SER A 357 -10.27 19.84 -13.85
N SER A 358 -11.04 18.85 -14.28
CA SER A 358 -10.48 17.67 -14.95
C SER A 358 -11.47 17.11 -15.97
N LEU A 359 -10.96 16.59 -17.08
CA LEU A 359 -11.78 15.81 -18.01
C LEU A 359 -11.99 14.41 -17.44
N ARG A 360 -13.25 13.98 -17.36
CA ARG A 360 -13.61 12.71 -16.73
C ARG A 360 -14.08 11.70 -17.77
N PHE A 361 -13.34 10.61 -17.84
CA PHE A 361 -13.65 9.47 -18.69
C PHE A 361 -14.30 8.40 -17.82
N THR A 362 -15.48 7.96 -18.22
CA THR A 362 -16.23 6.89 -17.58
C THR A 362 -15.59 5.52 -17.90
N ARG A 363 -16.05 4.47 -17.23
CA ARG A 363 -15.44 3.12 -17.27
C ARG A 363 -15.71 2.34 -18.57
N ALA A 364 -16.26 2.96 -19.62
CA ALA A 364 -16.77 2.25 -20.80
C ALA A 364 -15.71 1.56 -21.68
N PHE A 365 -14.42 1.68 -21.35
CA PHE A 365 -13.34 0.99 -22.05
C PHE A 365 -13.19 -0.52 -21.76
N ARG A 366 -14.17 -1.15 -21.09
CA ARG A 366 -14.14 -2.58 -20.70
C ARG A 366 -14.93 -3.49 -21.64
N ALA A 367 -15.03 -3.13 -22.90
CA ALA A 367 -15.73 -3.96 -23.87
C ALA A 367 -14.75 -4.96 -24.49
N PRO A 368 -15.14 -6.24 -24.68
CA PRO A 368 -14.30 -7.23 -25.38
C PRO A 368 -13.84 -6.78 -26.77
N VAL A 369 -14.64 -5.96 -27.48
CA VAL A 369 -14.28 -5.39 -28.80
C VAL A 369 -13.05 -4.47 -28.76
N LEU A 370 -12.66 -4.00 -27.57
CA LEU A 370 -11.48 -3.14 -27.39
C LEU A 370 -10.21 -3.95 -27.08
N GLU A 371 -10.31 -5.26 -26.82
CA GLU A 371 -9.15 -6.10 -26.47
C GLU A 371 -8.13 -6.12 -27.63
N GLY A 372 -6.88 -5.76 -27.34
CA GLY A 372 -5.82 -5.65 -28.34
C GLY A 372 -5.88 -4.40 -29.23
N VAL A 373 -6.82 -3.49 -28.99
CA VAL A 373 -6.93 -2.21 -29.70
C VAL A 373 -6.19 -1.12 -28.92
N ALA A 374 -5.18 -0.50 -29.54
CA ALA A 374 -4.57 0.73 -29.06
C ALA A 374 -5.53 1.90 -29.26
N ILE A 375 -5.86 2.57 -28.16
CA ILE A 375 -6.61 3.82 -28.17
C ILE A 375 -5.59 4.94 -28.07
N GLY A 376 -5.34 5.66 -29.17
CA GLY A 376 -4.57 6.90 -29.19
C GLY A 376 -5.47 8.02 -29.67
N LEU A 377 -5.80 8.98 -28.81
CA LEU A 377 -6.78 10.03 -29.05
C LEU A 377 -6.14 11.40 -28.92
N ARG A 378 -6.34 12.23 -29.94
CA ARG A 378 -6.18 13.68 -29.84
C ARG A 378 -7.55 14.28 -29.57
N ILE A 379 -7.69 14.95 -28.43
CA ILE A 379 -8.94 15.54 -27.95
C ILE A 379 -8.77 17.05 -28.00
N GLU A 380 -9.53 17.68 -28.87
CA GLU A 380 -9.51 19.12 -29.08
C GLU A 380 -10.78 19.70 -28.47
N ILE A 381 -10.62 20.66 -27.57
CA ILE A 381 -11.72 21.42 -27.00
C ILE A 381 -11.90 22.66 -27.84
N LEU A 382 -13.10 22.84 -28.37
CA LEU A 382 -13.44 23.91 -29.28
C LEU A 382 -14.44 24.87 -28.65
N ARG A 383 -14.33 26.14 -29.00
CA ARG A 383 -15.32 27.18 -28.76
C ARG A 383 -15.65 27.79 -30.12
N ASP A 384 -16.91 27.71 -30.54
CA ASP A 384 -17.34 28.24 -31.84
C ASP A 384 -16.47 27.69 -33.01
N ASP A 385 -16.17 26.38 -32.98
CA ASP A 385 -15.27 25.64 -33.90
C ASP A 385 -13.79 26.05 -33.90
N GLU A 386 -13.37 26.99 -33.05
CA GLU A 386 -11.95 27.30 -32.83
C GLU A 386 -11.36 26.41 -31.73
N VAL A 387 -10.21 25.79 -32.01
CA VAL A 387 -9.50 24.94 -31.04
C VAL A 387 -8.89 25.82 -29.95
N VAL A 388 -9.46 25.74 -28.74
CA VAL A 388 -8.98 26.46 -27.56
C VAL A 388 -7.96 25.63 -26.78
N HIS A 389 -8.09 24.31 -26.81
CA HIS A 389 -7.21 23.42 -26.06
C HIS A 389 -7.06 22.06 -26.76
N VAL A 390 -5.91 21.42 -26.56
CA VAL A 390 -5.61 20.09 -27.10
C VAL A 390 -5.10 19.20 -25.98
N LEU A 391 -5.62 17.98 -25.90
CA LEU A 391 -5.15 16.95 -25.00
C LEU A 391 -4.82 15.69 -25.80
N ASP A 392 -3.69 15.09 -25.48
CA ASP A 392 -3.31 13.80 -26.01
C ASP A 392 -3.56 12.73 -24.97
N HIS A 393 -4.22 11.65 -25.39
CA HIS A 393 -4.52 10.50 -24.55
C HIS A 393 -4.14 9.22 -25.28
N TRP A 394 -3.59 8.24 -24.55
CA TRP A 394 -3.43 6.89 -25.09
C TRP A 394 -3.58 5.83 -24.01
N GLY A 395 -3.96 4.62 -24.42
CA GLY A 395 -4.13 3.48 -23.54
C GLY A 395 -4.55 2.21 -24.28
N GLU A 396 -4.41 1.08 -23.59
CA GLU A 396 -4.86 -0.23 -24.08
C GLU A 396 -6.38 -0.36 -23.91
N GLY A 397 -7.08 -0.66 -25.00
CA GLY A 397 -8.49 -0.99 -24.97
C GLY A 397 -8.77 -2.31 -24.23
N GLY A 398 -9.90 -2.41 -23.53
CA GLY A 398 -10.32 -3.65 -22.86
C GLY A 398 -9.60 -3.95 -21.53
N ALA A 399 -8.57 -3.19 -21.17
CA ALA A 399 -7.75 -3.47 -20.00
C ALA A 399 -8.54 -3.42 -18.67
N GLY A 400 -8.19 -4.31 -17.75
CA GLY A 400 -8.92 -4.52 -16.49
C GLY A 400 -8.90 -3.32 -15.51
N PRO A 401 -9.71 -3.35 -14.43
CA PRO A 401 -9.63 -2.38 -13.33
C PRO A 401 -8.20 -2.24 -12.81
N GLY A 402 -7.51 -1.16 -13.17
CA GLY A 402 -6.14 -0.86 -12.74
C GLY A 402 -5.12 -0.73 -13.87
N GLN A 403 -5.44 -1.19 -15.09
CA GLN A 403 -4.55 -1.05 -16.26
C GLN A 403 -4.90 0.12 -17.17
N PHE A 404 -6.10 0.71 -17.02
CA PHE A 404 -6.42 1.99 -17.67
C PHE A 404 -5.60 3.11 -17.00
N ARG A 405 -4.33 3.18 -17.39
CA ARG A 405 -3.39 4.22 -17.01
C ARG A 405 -3.88 5.49 -17.69
N ARG A 406 -4.55 6.35 -16.91
CA ARG A 406 -4.96 7.69 -17.35
C ARG A 406 -3.71 8.52 -17.54
N GLN A 407 -3.11 8.45 -18.71
CA GLN A 407 -2.03 9.35 -19.09
C GLN A 407 -2.67 10.52 -19.82
N TRP A 408 -2.62 11.68 -19.17
CA TRP A 408 -3.00 12.97 -19.71
C TRP A 408 -1.71 13.73 -19.92
N LEU A 409 -1.45 14.14 -21.16
CA LEU A 409 -0.52 15.25 -21.38
C LEU A 409 -1.37 16.51 -21.37
N HIS A 410 -1.33 17.26 -20.26
CA HIS A 410 -1.97 18.57 -20.20
C HIS A 410 -1.11 19.59 -20.95
N SER A 411 -1.76 20.50 -21.68
CA SER A 411 -1.06 21.70 -22.17
C SER A 411 -0.60 22.56 -20.97
N PRO A 412 0.51 23.31 -21.11
CA PRO A 412 1.08 24.15 -20.05
C PRO A 412 0.09 25.16 -19.45
N ASP A 413 -0.92 25.58 -20.21
CA ASP A 413 -1.87 26.64 -19.85
C ASP A 413 -2.95 26.18 -18.86
N GLY A 414 -2.91 24.91 -18.47
CA GLY A 414 -3.88 24.27 -17.57
C GLY A 414 -5.30 24.26 -18.14
N LEU A 415 -6.26 23.89 -17.30
CA LEU A 415 -7.69 23.89 -17.64
C LEU A 415 -8.35 25.26 -17.35
N SER A 416 -7.61 26.36 -17.52
CA SER A 416 -8.09 27.73 -17.29
C SER A 416 -9.32 28.08 -18.17
N PHE A 417 -9.44 27.46 -19.35
CA PHE A 417 -10.61 27.58 -20.20
C PHE A 417 -11.90 27.04 -19.55
N VAL A 418 -11.81 26.18 -18.53
CA VAL A 418 -12.99 25.66 -17.82
C VAL A 418 -13.68 26.74 -16.99
N ASP A 419 -12.92 27.72 -16.50
CA ASP A 419 -13.48 28.90 -15.86
C ASP A 419 -14.16 29.80 -16.90
N ALA A 420 -13.57 29.93 -18.10
CA ALA A 420 -14.16 30.67 -19.22
C ALA A 420 -15.41 29.98 -19.82
N MET A 421 -15.59 28.68 -19.59
CA MET A 421 -16.73 27.91 -20.10
C MET A 421 -18.08 28.36 -19.54
N GLY A 422 -18.09 29.10 -18.41
CA GLY A 422 -19.29 29.79 -17.90
C GLY A 422 -20.50 28.87 -17.71
N ALA A 423 -21.71 29.45 -17.86
CA ALA A 423 -22.99 28.73 -17.97
C ALA A 423 -23.42 28.50 -19.43
N ASP A 424 -22.78 29.18 -20.40
CA ASP A 424 -23.04 29.05 -21.84
C ASP A 424 -22.36 27.81 -22.43
N GLY A 425 -22.67 26.63 -21.90
CA GLY A 425 -22.14 25.36 -22.39
C GLY A 425 -22.50 25.04 -23.84
N ALA A 426 -23.44 25.77 -24.45
CA ALA A 426 -23.88 25.55 -25.82
C ALA A 426 -22.82 25.86 -26.89
N ALA A 427 -21.84 26.72 -26.59
CA ALA A 427 -20.78 27.11 -27.53
C ALA A 427 -19.57 26.16 -27.53
N TRP A 428 -19.51 25.22 -26.60
CA TRP A 428 -18.33 24.37 -26.39
C TRP A 428 -18.56 22.96 -26.92
N THR A 429 -17.64 22.53 -27.76
CA THR A 429 -17.62 21.15 -28.29
C THR A 429 -16.27 20.51 -28.03
N MET A 430 -16.24 19.19 -28.14
CA MET A 430 -15.04 18.39 -28.04
C MET A 430 -14.94 17.53 -29.29
N ARG A 431 -13.88 17.74 -30.08
CA ARG A 431 -13.51 16.92 -31.22
C ARG A 431 -12.49 15.88 -30.78
N VAL A 432 -12.73 14.63 -31.13
CA VAL A 432 -11.93 13.49 -30.71
C VAL A 432 -11.51 12.77 -31.96
N ARG A 433 -10.20 12.66 -32.18
CA ARG A 433 -9.62 12.04 -33.36
C ARG A 433 -8.66 10.94 -32.95
N GLY A 434 -8.77 9.78 -33.60
CA GLY A 434 -7.79 8.73 -33.49
C GLY A 434 -6.46 9.20 -34.08
N GLU A 435 -5.38 9.05 -33.33
CA GLU A 435 -4.04 9.40 -33.78
C GLU A 435 -3.06 8.22 -33.66
N ARG A 436 -2.55 7.78 -34.80
CA ARG A 436 -1.65 6.61 -34.88
C ARG A 436 -0.40 6.79 -34.03
N GLY A 437 0.22 7.97 -34.05
CA GLY A 437 1.44 8.25 -33.27
C GLY A 437 1.22 8.13 -31.75
N LEU A 438 0.02 8.44 -31.27
CA LEU A 438 -0.36 8.21 -29.87
C LEU A 438 -0.64 6.73 -29.62
N ALA A 439 -1.30 6.04 -30.56
CA ALA A 439 -1.61 4.62 -30.46
C ALA A 439 -0.36 3.72 -30.41
N LEU A 440 0.71 4.09 -31.13
CA LEU A 440 2.01 3.38 -31.12
C LEU A 440 2.69 3.37 -29.74
N ARG A 441 2.26 4.24 -28.82
CA ARG A 441 2.73 4.25 -27.42
C ARG A 441 2.12 3.13 -26.59
N VAL A 442 1.13 2.39 -27.12
CA VAL A 442 0.46 1.27 -26.44
C VAL A 442 1.17 -0.03 -26.85
N PRO A 443 1.99 -0.64 -25.96
CA PRO A 443 2.73 -1.85 -26.32
C PRO A 443 1.80 -3.05 -26.51
N GLY A 444 2.16 -3.92 -27.45
CA GLY A 444 1.45 -5.19 -27.67
C GLY A 444 0.14 -5.08 -28.44
N ALA A 445 -0.37 -3.88 -28.69
CA ALA A 445 -1.51 -3.68 -29.56
C ALA A 445 -1.16 -4.04 -31.02
N THR A 446 -2.13 -4.61 -31.73
CA THR A 446 -2.00 -4.97 -33.15
C THR A 446 -2.90 -4.12 -34.04
N THR A 447 -3.88 -3.47 -33.43
CA THR A 447 -4.90 -2.65 -34.09
C THR A 447 -5.00 -1.32 -33.35
N TRP A 448 -5.40 -0.25 -34.03
CA TRP A 448 -5.68 1.04 -33.40
C TRP A 448 -6.94 1.68 -33.98
N TRP A 449 -7.66 2.44 -33.17
CA TRP A 449 -8.87 3.12 -33.63
C TRP A 449 -8.54 4.35 -34.48
N GLN A 450 -8.94 4.31 -35.76
CA GLN A 450 -8.85 5.42 -36.71
C GLN A 450 -10.26 5.94 -36.96
N GLY A 451 -10.71 6.90 -36.15
CA GLY A 451 -11.98 7.58 -36.38
C GLY A 451 -11.93 9.02 -35.91
N GLU A 452 -13.01 9.74 -36.13
CA GLU A 452 -13.16 11.11 -35.65
C GLU A 452 -14.62 11.38 -35.30
N PHE A 453 -14.83 12.08 -34.20
CA PHE A 453 -16.14 12.59 -33.86
C PHE A 453 -16.11 13.86 -33.03
N THR A 454 -17.20 14.63 -33.14
CA THR A 454 -17.48 15.78 -32.29
C THR A 454 -18.67 15.50 -31.38
N MET A 455 -18.62 16.04 -30.17
CA MET A 455 -19.73 16.01 -29.21
C MET A 455 -19.81 17.32 -28.42
N PRO A 456 -21.00 17.70 -27.90
CA PRO A 456 -21.11 18.84 -27.01
C PRO A 456 -20.33 18.61 -25.71
N LEU A 457 -19.74 19.67 -25.17
CA LEU A 457 -19.00 19.63 -23.92
C LEU A 457 -19.86 20.20 -22.79
N ILE A 458 -20.14 19.38 -21.78
CA ILE A 458 -20.97 19.69 -20.63
C ILE A 458 -20.06 19.83 -19.42
N VAL A 459 -20.11 20.97 -18.74
CA VAL A 459 -19.42 21.16 -17.46
C VAL A 459 -20.33 20.70 -16.33
N GLU A 460 -19.85 19.76 -15.52
CA GLU A 460 -20.55 19.24 -14.36
C GLU A 460 -19.78 19.62 -13.09
N ASP A 461 -20.43 20.32 -12.17
CA ASP A 461 -19.88 20.49 -10.83
C ASP A 461 -20.11 19.21 -10.03
N THR A 462 -19.03 18.48 -9.77
CA THR A 462 -19.17 17.15 -9.19
C THR A 462 -19.35 17.17 -7.68
N GLY A 463 -19.13 18.33 -7.03
CA GLY A 463 -19.09 18.46 -5.56
C GLY A 463 -18.06 17.57 -4.88
N ARG A 464 -17.20 16.87 -5.65
CA ARG A 464 -16.17 15.98 -5.13
C ARG A 464 -14.86 16.74 -5.06
N PRO A 465 -14.05 16.50 -4.02
CA PRO A 465 -12.70 17.01 -4.00
C PRO A 465 -11.94 16.50 -5.21
N ALA A 466 -11.21 17.41 -5.83
CA ALA A 466 -10.31 17.12 -6.92
C ALA A 466 -9.26 16.13 -6.38
N GLN A 467 -9.21 14.93 -6.93
CA GLN A 467 -7.97 14.14 -6.84
C GLN A 467 -7.01 14.78 -7.84
N ILE A 468 -6.39 15.88 -7.41
CA ILE A 468 -5.42 16.61 -8.21
C ILE A 468 -4.20 15.73 -8.24
N GLU A 469 -4.03 15.07 -9.38
CA GLU A 469 -2.77 14.51 -9.82
C GLU A 469 -2.49 15.20 -11.15
N GLU A 470 -1.92 16.41 -11.07
CA GLU A 470 -1.67 17.22 -12.24
C GLU A 470 -0.19 17.14 -12.59
N TRP A 471 0.09 16.85 -13.85
CA TRP A 471 1.39 17.04 -14.46
C TRP A 471 1.31 18.19 -15.44
N THR A 472 1.95 19.32 -15.13
CA THR A 472 2.06 20.45 -16.06
C THR A 472 3.45 20.46 -16.65
N ILE A 473 3.56 20.36 -17.98
CA ILE A 473 4.83 20.45 -18.67
C ILE A 473 5.11 21.91 -19.02
N GLU A 474 6.21 22.46 -18.53
CA GLU A 474 6.76 23.74 -18.96
C GLU A 474 7.87 23.43 -19.98
N ARG A 475 7.71 23.90 -21.22
CA ARG A 475 8.72 23.82 -22.28
C ARG A 475 9.26 25.20 -22.59
#